data_AF-A0A067DDG8-F1
#
_entry.id   AF-A0A067DDG8-F1
#
_cell.length_a   1.000
_cell.length_b   1.000
_cell.length_c   1.000
_cell.angle_alpha   90.00
_cell.angle_beta   90.00
_cell.angle_gamma   90.00
#
_symmetry.space_group_name_H-M   'P 1'
#
loop_
_entity.id
_entity.type
_entity.pdbx_description
1 polymer ?
#
loop_
_entity_poly.entity_id
_entity_poly.type
_entity_poly.pdbx_seq_one_letter_code
_entity_poly.pdbx_strand_id
1 'polypeptide(L)'
;MVDEMYEKGLRANEVTFVAVLTACARARLVELGLELFHSLLGEFEVVPIMEHYGCVVDLLGRAGLLSEANEFLWSACKIHGAVKLSHEVGKRLLELQPEHCRRYVVLSNVHT
;
A
#
# COMPACT_ATOMS: atom_id res chain seq x y z
N MET A 1 -8.85 9.95 15.32
CA MET A 1 -7.53 9.72 15.96
C MET A 1 -6.51 10.77 15.50
N VAL A 2 -6.29 10.93 14.19
CA VAL A 2 -5.50 12.05 13.64
C VAL A 2 -6.29 13.37 13.73
N ASP A 3 -7.59 13.34 13.43
CA ASP A 3 -8.46 14.52 13.51
C ASP A 3 -8.51 15.11 14.93
N GLU A 4 -8.68 14.26 15.95
CA GLU A 4 -8.63 14.70 17.36
C GLU A 4 -7.30 15.33 17.77
N MET A 5 -6.17 14.94 17.15
CA MET A 5 -4.87 15.58 17.40
C MET A 5 -4.84 16.97 16.78
N TYR A 6 -5.34 17.11 15.55
CA TYR A 6 -5.48 18.40 14.88
C TYR A 6 -6.43 19.35 15.61
N GLU A 7 -7.58 18.86 16.10
CA GLU A 7 -8.52 19.63 16.91
C GLU A 7 -7.90 20.13 18.22
N LYS A 8 -6.90 19.42 18.76
CA LYS A 8 -6.14 19.81 19.95
C LYS A 8 -4.90 20.66 19.64
N GLY A 9 -4.68 21.04 18.38
CA GLY A 9 -3.53 21.84 17.96
C GLY A 9 -2.20 21.06 17.92
N LEU A 10 -2.23 19.73 18.01
CA LEU A 10 -1.07 18.86 17.87
C LEU A 10 -0.93 18.45 16.40
N ARG A 11 0.15 18.86 15.74
CA ARG A 11 0.45 18.42 14.36
C ARG A 11 0.93 16.96 14.37
N ALA A 12 0.20 16.10 13.68
CA ALA A 12 0.71 14.76 13.36
C ALA A 12 1.94 14.89 12.45
N ASN A 13 3.00 14.15 12.77
CA ASN A 13 4.25 14.09 12.02
C ASN A 13 4.41 12.73 11.32
N GLU A 14 5.52 12.51 10.62
CA GLU A 14 5.79 11.26 9.92
C GLU A 14 5.62 10.02 10.81
N VAL A 15 6.12 10.06 12.05
CA VAL A 15 6.02 8.91 12.97
C VAL A 15 4.57 8.60 13.34
N THR A 16 3.75 9.64 13.51
CA THR A 16 2.32 9.48 13.83
C THR A 16 1.59 8.76 12.71
N PHE A 17 1.85 9.16 11.47
CA PHE A 17 1.22 8.53 10.31
C PHE A 17 1.70 7.10 10.06
N VAL A 18 2.98 6.79 10.30
CA VAL A 18 3.45 5.39 10.30
C VAL A 18 2.64 4.53 11.29
N ALA A 19 2.41 5.02 12.51
CA ALA A 19 1.66 4.27 13.51
C ALA A 19 0.19 4.05 13.10
N VAL A 20 -0.46 5.06 12.54
CA VAL A 20 -1.85 4.98 12.08
C VAL A 20 -1.98 4.06 10.85
N LEU A 21 -1.08 4.17 9.87
CA LEU A 21 -1.07 3.30 8.69
C LEU A 21 -0.78 1.85 9.08
N THR A 22 0.12 1.62 10.03
CA THR A 22 0.37 0.28 10.60
C THR A 22 -0.88 -0.29 11.26
N ALA A 23 -1.63 0.52 12.01
CA ALA A 23 -2.90 0.10 12.60
C ALA A 23 -3.93 -0.27 11.51
N CYS A 24 -4.03 0.53 10.44
CA CYS A 24 -4.88 0.22 9.30
C CYS A 24 -4.47 -1.10 8.63
N ALA A 25 -3.17 -1.34 8.43
CA ALA A 25 -2.65 -2.58 7.87
C ALA A 25 -3.05 -3.82 8.71
N ARG A 26 -2.89 -3.73 10.03
CA ARG A 26 -3.27 -4.81 10.96
C ARG A 26 -4.78 -5.04 11.01
N ALA A 27 -5.57 -3.97 10.89
CA ALA A 27 -7.02 -4.04 10.85
C ALA A 27 -7.59 -4.37 9.45
N ARG A 28 -6.74 -4.43 8.41
CA ARG A 28 -7.11 -4.60 7.00
C ARG A 28 -8.10 -3.54 6.49
N LEU A 29 -7.96 -2.31 6.98
CA LEU A 29 -8.77 -1.17 6.55
C LEU A 29 -8.13 -0.52 5.32
N VAL A 30 -8.33 -1.13 4.15
CA VAL A 30 -7.64 -0.77 2.91
C VAL A 30 -8.02 0.63 2.46
N GLU A 31 -9.32 0.92 2.37
CA GLU A 31 -9.83 2.18 1.87
C GLU A 31 -9.33 3.34 2.74
N LEU A 32 -9.48 3.22 4.06
CA LEU A 32 -9.03 4.23 5.02
C LEU A 32 -7.50 4.43 4.98
N GLY A 33 -6.73 3.34 4.91
CA GLY A 33 -5.27 3.44 4.88
C GLY A 33 -4.75 4.12 3.62
N LEU A 34 -5.38 3.87 2.46
CA LEU A 34 -5.02 4.53 1.20
C LEU A 34 -5.46 6.00 1.18
N GLU A 35 -6.64 6.32 1.68
CA GLU A 35 -7.12 7.69 1.83
C GLU A 35 -6.16 8.51 2.70
N LEU A 36 -5.79 7.98 3.88
CA LEU A 36 -4.81 8.59 4.77
C LEU A 36 -3.43 8.77 4.13
N PHE A 37 -2.98 7.80 3.33
CA PHE A 37 -1.70 7.90 2.65
C PHE A 37 -1.70 9.02 1.59
N HIS A 38 -2.78 9.14 0.81
CA HIS A 38 -2.89 10.17 -0.22
C HIS A 38 -3.05 11.58 0.36
N SER A 39 -3.68 11.71 1.53
CA SER A 39 -3.84 12.99 2.21
C SER A 39 -2.58 13.49 2.93
N LEU A 40 -1.54 12.64 3.09
CA LEU A 40 -0.27 13.02 3.74
C LEU A 40 0.30 14.33 3.20
N LEU A 41 0.55 14.39 1.89
CA LEU A 41 1.17 15.57 1.29
C LEU A 41 0.17 16.72 1.11
N GLY A 42 -1.08 16.40 0.75
CA GLY A 42 -2.08 17.41 0.38
C GLY A 42 -2.74 18.11 1.57
N GLU A 43 -3.22 17.33 2.54
CA GLU A 43 -3.99 17.86 3.68
C GLU A 43 -3.13 18.04 4.92
N PHE A 44 -2.15 17.15 5.13
CA PHE A 44 -1.33 17.15 6.34
C PHE A 44 0.06 17.76 6.15
N GLU A 45 0.42 18.17 4.93
CA GLU A 45 1.73 18.73 4.57
C GLU A 45 2.93 17.83 4.97
N VAL A 46 2.70 16.52 5.09
CA VAL A 46 3.72 15.51 5.41
C VAL A 46 4.21 14.85 4.13
N VAL A 47 5.51 14.95 3.88
CA VAL A 47 6.14 14.24 2.76
C VAL A 47 6.20 12.74 3.06
N PRO A 48 5.66 11.87 2.19
CA PRO A 48 5.77 10.42 2.38
C PRO A 48 7.24 9.96 2.40
N ILE A 49 7.58 9.11 3.36
CA ILE A 49 8.90 8.47 3.50
C ILE A 49 8.75 6.95 3.30
N MET A 50 9.88 6.24 3.19
CA MET A 50 9.90 4.80 2.91
C MET A 50 9.05 3.98 3.89
N GLU A 51 8.99 4.37 5.16
CA GLU A 51 8.20 3.74 6.20
C GLU A 51 6.69 3.83 5.91
N HIS A 52 6.20 4.96 5.37
CA HIS A 52 4.81 5.09 4.94
C HIS A 52 4.48 4.15 3.79
N TYR A 53 5.35 4.09 2.77
CA TYR A 53 5.20 3.15 1.65
C TYR A 53 5.22 1.70 2.12
N GLY A 54 6.11 1.35 3.07
CA GLY A 54 6.15 0.03 3.68
C GLY A 54 4.84 -0.35 4.37
N CYS A 55 4.20 0.60 5.06
CA CYS A 55 2.88 0.36 5.67
C CYS A 55 1.79 0.12 4.62
N VAL A 56 1.80 0.85 3.49
CA VAL A 56 0.82 0.65 2.41
C VAL A 56 1.02 -0.71 1.73
N VAL A 57 2.28 -1.11 1.49
CA VAL A 57 2.59 -2.45 0.94
C VAL A 57 2.15 -3.56 1.90
N ASP A 58 2.38 -3.41 3.22
CA ASP A 58 1.90 -4.37 4.24
C ASP A 58 0.35 -4.42 4.27
N LEU A 59 -0.31 -3.26 4.20
CA LEU A 59 -1.78 -3.15 4.14
C LEU A 59 -2.36 -3.91 2.95
N LEU A 60 -1.86 -3.63 1.74
CA LEU A 60 -2.32 -4.27 0.50
C LEU A 60 -2.01 -5.77 0.49
N GLY A 61 -0.79 -6.14 0.91
CA GLY A 61 -0.37 -7.53 1.02
C GLY A 61 -1.25 -8.36 1.96
N ARG A 62 -1.59 -7.81 3.14
CA ARG A 62 -2.49 -8.47 4.12
C ARG A 62 -3.94 -8.58 3.65
N ALA A 63 -4.36 -7.70 2.73
CA ALA A 63 -5.66 -7.75 2.08
C ALA A 63 -5.71 -8.71 0.88
N GLY A 64 -4.57 -9.26 0.46
CA GLY A 64 -4.47 -10.12 -0.73
C GLY A 64 -4.38 -9.37 -2.05
N LEU A 65 -4.23 -8.04 -2.02
CA LEU A 65 -4.10 -7.15 -3.18
C LEU A 65 -2.63 -7.09 -3.63
N LEU A 66 -2.09 -8.24 -4.02
CA LEU A 66 -0.66 -8.40 -4.28
C LEU A 66 -0.18 -7.62 -5.52
N SER A 67 -1.04 -7.48 -6.53
CA SER A 67 -0.73 -6.71 -7.73
C SER A 67 -0.53 -5.24 -7.40
N GLU A 68 -1.46 -4.67 -6.64
CA GLU A 68 -1.44 -3.28 -6.17
C GLU A 68 -0.27 -3.05 -5.21
N ALA A 69 0.01 -4.01 -4.31
CA ALA A 69 1.17 -3.95 -3.42
C ALA A 69 2.49 -3.88 -4.22
N ASN A 70 2.59 -4.64 -5.31
CA ASN A 70 3.76 -4.62 -6.18
C ASN A 70 3.90 -3.31 -6.96
N GLU A 71 2.81 -2.74 -7.47
CA GLU A 71 2.83 -1.43 -8.12
C GLU A 71 3.25 -0.32 -7.15
N PHE A 72 2.75 -0.35 -5.91
CA PHE A 72 3.18 0.56 -4.85
C PHE A 72 4.66 0.41 -4.54
N LEU A 73 5.15 -0.81 -4.39
CA LEU A 73 6.58 -1.07 -4.16
C LEU A 73 7.44 -0.57 -5.33
N TRP A 74 7.00 -0.80 -6.56
CA TRP A 74 7.70 -0.32 -7.76
C TRP A 74 7.78 1.22 -7.80
N SER A 75 6.67 1.90 -7.51
CA SER A 75 6.64 3.36 -7.47
C SER A 75 7.54 3.92 -6.36
N ALA A 76 7.51 3.35 -5.16
CA ALA A 76 8.38 3.73 -4.05
C ALA A 76 9.87 3.55 -4.40
N CYS A 77 10.24 2.38 -4.93
CA CYS A 77 11.61 2.11 -5.35
C CYS A 77 12.07 3.05 -6.48
N LYS A 78 11.18 3.47 -7.38
CA LYS A 78 11.52 4.46 -8.42
C LYS A 78 11.78 5.84 -7.82
N ILE A 79 10.93 6.29 -6.89
CA ILE A 79 11.07 7.59 -6.20
C ILE A 79 12.38 7.65 -5.41
N HIS A 80 12.71 6.56 -4.69
CA HIS A 80 13.87 6.50 -3.79
C HIS A 80 15.14 5.91 -4.44
N GLY A 81 15.16 5.69 -5.76
CA GLY A 81 16.35 5.22 -6.48
C GLY A 81 16.74 3.74 -6.25
N ALA A 82 15.85 2.94 -5.67
CA ALA A 82 16.04 1.53 -5.34
C ALA A 82 15.44 0.56 -6.38
N VAL A 83 15.43 0.92 -7.66
CA VAL A 83 14.72 0.19 -8.75
C VAL A 83 15.15 -1.28 -8.90
N LYS A 84 16.41 -1.62 -8.59
CA LYS A 84 16.86 -3.03 -8.65
C LYS A 84 16.14 -3.90 -7.61
N LEU A 85 15.83 -3.33 -6.44
CA LEU A 85 15.19 -4.05 -5.34
C LEU A 85 13.71 -4.34 -5.65
N SER A 86 12.98 -3.40 -6.27
CA SER A 86 11.59 -3.65 -6.67
C SER A 86 11.45 -4.77 -7.70
N HIS A 87 12.40 -4.90 -8.63
CA HIS A 87 12.37 -5.97 -9.62
C HIS A 87 12.51 -7.35 -8.96
N GLU A 88 13.46 -7.50 -8.03
CA GLU A 88 13.69 -8.78 -7.35
C GLU A 88 12.50 -9.16 -6.46
N VAL A 89 11.96 -8.22 -5.68
CA VAL A 89 10.80 -8.47 -4.82
C VAL A 89 9.56 -8.78 -5.65
N GLY A 90 9.30 -8.03 -6.72
CA GLY A 90 8.15 -8.27 -7.60
C GLY A 90 8.21 -9.63 -8.28
N LYS A 91 9.39 -10.06 -8.72
CA LYS A 91 9.58 -11.42 -9.27
C LYS A 91 9.22 -12.49 -8.24
N ARG A 92 9.71 -12.37 -7.00
CA ARG A 92 9.37 -13.33 -5.94
C ARG A 92 7.90 -13.28 -5.55
N LEU A 93 7.28 -12.10 -5.56
CA LEU A 93 5.86 -11.96 -5.25
C LEU A 93 4.98 -12.68 -6.29
N LEU A 94 5.37 -12.64 -7.56
CA LEU A 94 4.71 -13.40 -8.63
C LEU A 94 4.92 -14.91 -8.48
N GLU A 95 6.13 -15.35 -8.12
CA GLU A 95 6.44 -16.77 -7.83
C GLU A 95 5.66 -17.31 -6.61
N LEU A 96 5.27 -16.43 -5.67
CA LEU A 96 4.46 -16.77 -4.51
C LEU A 96 2.96 -16.81 -4.81
N GLN A 97 2.51 -16.48 -6.03
CA GLN A 97 1.13 -16.74 -6.41
C GLN A 97 0.92 -18.27 -6.48
N PRO A 98 0.09 -18.86 -5.61
CA PRO A 98 -0.25 -20.26 -5.78
C PRO A 98 -1.03 -20.36 -7.09
N GLU A 99 -0.46 -21.06 -8.05
CA GLU A 99 -1.10 -21.32 -9.33
C GLU A 99 -2.52 -21.89 -9.08
N HIS A 100 -3.53 -21.09 -9.40
CA HIS A 100 -4.96 -21.43 -9.46
C HIS A 100 -5.67 -21.90 -8.18
N CYS A 101 -6.48 -21.02 -7.56
CA CYS A 101 -7.82 -21.41 -7.08
C CYS A 101 -8.81 -20.25 -6.84
N ARG A 102 -9.45 -19.75 -7.91
CA ARG A 102 -10.92 -19.70 -8.12
C ARG A 102 -11.36 -18.56 -9.06
N ARG A 103 -11.94 -19.00 -10.18
CA ARG A 103 -13.09 -18.41 -10.91
C ARG A 103 -12.96 -17.01 -11.52
N TYR A 104 -12.66 -16.98 -12.81
CA TYR A 104 -13.49 -16.24 -13.77
C TYR A 104 -14.17 -17.26 -14.69
N VAL A 105 -15.45 -17.56 -14.41
CA VAL A 105 -16.35 -18.21 -15.36
C VAL A 105 -17.20 -17.09 -15.96
N VAL A 106 -16.72 -16.43 -17.01
CA VAL A 106 -17.56 -15.80 -18.05
C VAL A 106 -16.74 -15.77 -19.35
N LEU A 107 -17.10 -16.67 -20.26
CA LEU A 107 -17.30 -16.51 -21.72
C LEU A 107 -16.45 -15.42 -22.42
N SER A 108 -15.70 -15.76 -23.46
CA SER A 108 -16.34 -16.07 -24.75
C SER A 108 -15.45 -16.88 -25.69
N ASN A 109 -16.16 -17.76 -26.41
CA ASN A 109 -15.72 -18.65 -27.46
C ASN A 109 -14.94 -17.90 -28.55
N VAL A 110 -13.69 -18.30 -28.80
CA VAL A 110 -12.99 -17.93 -30.04
C VAL A 110 -12.43 -19.22 -30.65
N HIS A 111 -13.23 -19.75 -31.57
CA HIS A 111 -12.87 -20.69 -32.64
C HIS A 111 -12.22 -22.03 -32.25
N THR A 112 -13.01 -23.11 -32.33
CA THR A 112 -12.89 -24.06 -33.44
C THR A 112 -14.26 -24.67 -33.72
#